data_AF-A0A8X6XIY3-F1
#
_entry.id   AF-A0A8X6XIY3-F1
#
_cell.length_a   1.000
_cell.length_b   1.000
_cell.length_c   1.000
_cell.angle_alpha   90.00
_cell.angle_beta   90.00
_cell.angle_gamma   90.00
#
_symmetry.space_group_name_H-M   'P 1'
#
loop_
_entity.id
_entity.type
_entity.pdbx_description
1 polymer ?
#
loop_
_entity_poly.entity_id
_entity_poly.type
_entity_poly.pdbx_seq_one_letter_code
_entity_poly.pdbx_strand_id
1 'polypeptide(L)'
;MEKPLWEGSIVFRLDKGDAQRLIENVRLSCGALEEESSKKITTSVLQADPYNWTRTSWSETFKDKWNFQYFVIESSNKALCLIRNETIDVLKKYNIKRHYESKHLQNYSKYTGSLRTEQFEALKRGLKSQQSLFTKANTEQESATRASFRVALEIAKRGKPFTDREMIKECLIAVAEEICPEKVNLFKSVSLSANTVARRVQDIAENISSQLSDKNGHHEWFSLALDESTDVSQILLRC
;
A
#
# COMPACT_ATOMS: atom_id res chain seq x y z
N MET A 1 13.99 -12.74 -8.88
CA MET A 1 14.56 -11.41 -8.60
C MET A 1 15.94 -11.38 -9.24
N GLU A 2 16.08 -10.71 -10.39
CA GLU A 2 17.40 -10.50 -11.00
C GLU A 2 18.11 -9.38 -10.26
N LYS A 3 19.32 -9.68 -9.76
CA LYS A 3 20.17 -8.69 -9.09
C LYS A 3 20.70 -7.69 -10.13
N PRO A 4 20.81 -6.39 -9.80
CA PRO A 4 21.32 -5.42 -10.75
C PRO A 4 22.83 -5.63 -10.99
N LEU A 5 23.24 -5.51 -12.25
CA LEU A 5 24.57 -5.77 -12.83
C LEU A 5 25.76 -4.95 -12.26
N TRP A 6 25.57 -4.19 -11.18
CA TRP A 6 26.59 -3.31 -10.60
C TRP A 6 27.07 -3.74 -9.21
N GLU A 7 26.55 -4.84 -8.63
CA GLU A 7 27.13 -5.44 -7.42
C GLU A 7 28.57 -5.91 -7.72
N GLY A 8 29.56 -5.12 -7.27
CA GLY A 8 30.99 -5.39 -7.42
C GLY A 8 31.78 -4.34 -8.22
N SER A 9 31.13 -3.30 -8.76
CA SER A 9 31.79 -2.25 -9.56
C SER A 9 32.14 -1.03 -8.73
N ILE A 10 33.37 -0.52 -8.84
CA ILE A 10 33.78 0.76 -8.27
C ILE A 10 33.35 1.87 -9.22
N VAL A 11 32.46 2.76 -8.76
CA VAL A 11 31.91 3.86 -9.57
C VAL A 11 32.48 5.19 -9.09
N PHE A 12 33.17 5.90 -9.98
CA PHE A 12 33.67 7.26 -9.71
C PHE A 12 32.72 8.29 -10.33
N ARG A 13 32.35 9.32 -9.57
CA ARG A 13 31.75 10.54 -10.13
C ARG A 13 32.86 11.51 -10.49
N LEU A 14 32.93 11.91 -11.76
CA LEU A 14 33.93 12.85 -12.27
C LEU A 14 33.26 13.87 -13.19
N ASP A 15 33.82 15.07 -13.22
CA ASP A 15 33.42 16.10 -14.18
C ASP A 15 33.86 15.72 -15.60
N LYS A 16 33.17 16.30 -16.59
CA LYS A 16 33.17 15.85 -17.99
C LYS A 16 34.55 15.82 -18.67
N GLY A 17 35.56 16.50 -18.12
CA GLY A 17 36.95 16.51 -18.60
C GLY A 17 37.90 15.55 -17.88
N ASP A 18 37.60 15.16 -16.65
CA ASP A 18 38.50 14.34 -15.82
C ASP A 18 38.32 12.84 -16.06
N ALA A 19 37.15 12.44 -16.56
CA ALA A 19 36.87 11.06 -16.96
C ALA A 19 37.85 10.55 -18.04
N GLN A 20 38.19 11.37 -19.05
CA GLN A 20 39.14 10.96 -20.10
C GLN A 20 40.57 10.76 -19.57
N ARG A 21 41.05 11.66 -18.71
CA ARG A 21 42.37 11.51 -18.06
C ARG A 21 42.44 10.27 -17.17
N LEU A 22 41.38 9.97 -16.44
CA LEU A 22 41.34 8.80 -15.57
C LEU A 22 41.38 7.49 -16.37
N ILE A 23 40.68 7.44 -17.51
CA ILE A 23 40.69 6.27 -18.41
C ILE A 23 42.07 6.05 -19.02
N GLU A 24 42.74 7.12 -19.49
CA GLU A 24 44.10 7.04 -20.04
C GLU A 24 45.10 6.53 -18.99
N ASN A 25 45.02 7.06 -17.77
CA ASN A 25 45.90 6.67 -16.66
C ASN A 25 45.67 5.23 -16.20
N VAL A 26 44.41 4.78 -16.12
CA VAL A 26 44.09 3.38 -15.79
C VAL A 26 44.59 2.44 -16.89
N ARG A 27 44.49 2.84 -18.16
CA ARG A 27 44.99 2.07 -19.31
C ARG A 27 46.51 1.95 -19.30
N LEU A 28 47.21 3.02 -18.93
CA LEU A 28 48.68 3.05 -18.80
C LEU A 28 49.17 2.23 -17.59
N SER A 29 48.48 2.29 -16.44
CA SER A 29 48.84 1.48 -15.26
C SER A 29 48.54 -0.01 -15.43
N CYS A 30 47.51 -0.40 -16.18
CA CYS A 30 47.20 -1.81 -16.42
C CYS A 30 48.11 -2.47 -17.48
N GLY A 31 48.81 -1.70 -18.32
CA GLY A 31 49.74 -2.24 -19.32
C GLY A 31 51.03 -2.83 -18.74
N ALA A 32 51.26 -2.75 -17.43
CA ALA A 32 52.48 -3.18 -16.77
C ALA A 32 52.32 -4.42 -15.86
N LEU A 33 51.19 -5.12 -15.92
CA LEU A 33 50.94 -6.34 -15.13
C LEU A 33 50.76 -7.55 -16.04
N GLU A 34 51.55 -8.59 -15.77
CA GLU A 34 51.68 -9.85 -16.50
C GLU A 34 50.35 -10.63 -16.66
N GLU A 35 50.39 -11.53 -17.63
CA GLU A 35 49.34 -11.96 -18.56
C GLU A 35 48.21 -12.85 -18.01
N GLU A 36 47.95 -12.88 -16.69
CA GLU A 36 47.04 -13.89 -16.10
C GLU A 36 45.79 -13.32 -15.37
N SER A 37 45.49 -12.03 -15.53
CA SER A 37 44.24 -11.41 -15.02
C SER A 37 43.32 -10.82 -16.09
N SER A 38 43.63 -11.05 -17.37
CA SER A 38 43.06 -10.30 -18.51
C SER A 38 41.61 -10.62 -18.91
N LYS A 39 40.77 -11.14 -18.00
CA LYS A 39 39.37 -11.52 -18.31
C LYS A 39 38.26 -10.71 -17.64
N LYS A 40 38.53 -9.67 -16.84
CA LYS A 40 37.43 -8.89 -16.20
C LYS A 40 37.72 -7.39 -16.02
N ILE A 41 38.16 -6.71 -17.08
CA ILE A 41 38.13 -5.25 -17.10
C ILE A 41 37.38 -4.81 -18.36
N THR A 42 36.10 -4.50 -18.20
CA THR A 42 35.28 -3.92 -19.27
C THR A 42 35.22 -2.41 -19.05
N THR A 43 36.14 -1.67 -19.65
CA THR A 43 36.08 -0.19 -19.67
C THR A 43 35.14 0.24 -20.78
N SER A 44 33.91 0.63 -20.45
CA SER A 44 32.95 1.14 -21.43
C SER A 44 33.05 2.66 -21.55
N VAL A 45 33.50 3.13 -22.72
CA VAL A 45 33.34 4.51 -23.18
C VAL A 45 32.10 4.55 -24.07
N LEU A 46 31.06 5.26 -23.66
CA LEU A 46 29.86 5.44 -24.49
C LEU A 46 30.15 6.50 -25.56
N GLN A 47 30.44 6.04 -26.77
CA GLN A 47 30.53 6.87 -27.97
C GLN A 47 29.24 6.68 -28.79
N ALA A 48 28.63 7.78 -29.24
CA ALA A 48 27.39 7.75 -30.01
C ALA A 48 27.63 7.25 -31.44
N ASP A 49 26.87 6.24 -31.87
CA ASP A 49 27.01 5.56 -33.17
C ASP A 49 25.89 6.01 -34.14
N PRO A 50 26.16 6.39 -35.42
CA PRO A 50 25.16 6.96 -36.33
C PRO A 50 24.12 5.98 -36.89
N TYR A 51 24.24 4.67 -36.63
CA TYR A 51 23.37 3.65 -37.27
C TYR A 51 22.59 2.76 -36.30
N ASN A 52 22.57 3.07 -35.00
CA ASN A 52 21.83 2.26 -34.02
C ASN A 52 20.71 3.09 -33.37
N TRP A 53 19.46 2.88 -33.82
CA TRP A 53 18.27 3.49 -33.21
C TRP A 53 17.94 2.82 -31.87
N THR A 54 18.75 3.05 -30.84
CA THR A 54 18.29 2.86 -29.48
C THR A 54 17.19 3.88 -29.24
N ARG A 55 15.94 3.41 -29.26
CA ARG A 55 14.73 4.10 -28.82
C ARG A 55 15.06 4.88 -27.56
N THR A 56 15.35 6.17 -27.72
CA THR A 56 15.55 7.09 -26.62
C THR A 56 14.24 7.07 -25.87
N SER A 57 14.26 6.48 -24.69
CA SER A 57 13.14 6.52 -23.77
C SER A 57 13.01 7.96 -23.30
N TRP A 58 12.42 8.81 -24.12
CA TRP A 58 11.67 9.96 -23.64
C TRP A 58 10.58 9.35 -22.77
N SER A 59 10.80 9.27 -21.46
CA SER A 59 9.72 9.02 -20.52
C SER A 59 8.81 10.24 -20.63
N GLU A 60 7.84 10.20 -21.54
CA GLU A 60 6.73 11.14 -21.55
C GLU A 60 6.00 10.95 -20.23
N THR A 61 6.33 11.79 -19.27
CA THR A 61 5.61 11.91 -18.02
C THR A 61 4.19 12.39 -18.33
N PHE A 62 3.25 11.99 -17.47
CA PHE A 62 1.86 12.43 -17.58
C PHE A 62 1.81 13.96 -17.61
N LYS A 63 1.01 14.53 -18.52
CA LYS A 63 0.90 15.99 -18.70
C LYS A 63 -0.49 16.44 -18.29
N ASP A 64 -0.59 17.43 -17.40
CA ASP A 64 -1.88 17.94 -16.91
C ASP A 64 -2.84 18.39 -18.02
N LYS A 65 -2.32 18.84 -19.16
CA LYS A 65 -3.16 19.18 -20.33
C LYS A 65 -4.00 17.99 -20.82
N TRP A 66 -3.56 16.75 -20.58
CA TRP A 66 -4.31 15.54 -20.92
C TRP A 66 -5.59 15.41 -20.10
N ASN A 67 -5.64 16.02 -18.91
CA ASN A 67 -6.82 16.00 -18.04
C ASN A 67 -8.03 16.57 -18.78
N PHE A 68 -7.89 17.79 -19.28
CA PHE A 68 -8.95 18.46 -20.00
C PHE A 68 -9.10 17.93 -21.44
N GLN A 69 -8.01 17.52 -22.10
CA GLN A 69 -8.07 17.02 -23.48
C GLN A 69 -8.78 15.68 -23.60
N TYR A 70 -8.60 14.77 -22.64
CA TYR A 70 -9.08 13.39 -22.74
C TYR A 70 -9.96 12.95 -21.56
N PHE A 71 -10.30 13.87 -20.65
CA PHE A 71 -11.07 13.60 -19.43
C PHE A 71 -10.45 12.48 -18.57
N VAL A 72 -9.14 12.57 -18.35
CA VAL A 72 -8.40 11.59 -17.53
C VAL A 72 -7.76 12.24 -16.31
N ILE A 73 -7.45 11.45 -15.29
CA ILE A 73 -6.56 11.85 -14.19
C ILE A 73 -5.53 10.75 -13.95
N GLU A 74 -4.38 11.11 -13.39
CA GLU A 74 -3.40 10.11 -12.95
C GLU A 74 -3.81 9.54 -11.58
N SER A 75 -3.79 8.21 -11.46
CA SER A 75 -4.07 7.48 -10.22
C SER A 75 -3.19 6.23 -10.16
N SER A 76 -2.36 6.11 -9.12
CA SER A 76 -1.47 4.95 -8.89
C SER A 76 -0.65 4.54 -10.12
N ASN A 77 -0.01 5.50 -10.80
CA ASN A 77 0.79 5.30 -12.02
C ASN A 77 -0.02 4.75 -13.22
N LYS A 78 -1.34 4.95 -13.23
CA LYS A 78 -2.27 4.63 -14.32
C LYS A 78 -3.12 5.85 -14.64
N ALA A 79 -3.69 5.90 -15.84
CA ALA A 79 -4.65 6.95 -16.18
C ALA A 79 -6.07 6.44 -15.92
N LEU A 80 -6.87 7.19 -15.17
CA LEU A 80 -8.28 6.91 -14.93
C LEU A 80 -9.13 7.82 -15.82
N CYS A 81 -10.00 7.24 -16.64
CA CYS A 81 -10.99 7.98 -17.42
C CYS A 81 -12.17 8.38 -16.53
N LEU A 82 -12.44 9.68 -16.43
CA LEU A 82 -13.51 10.22 -15.60
C LEU A 82 -14.92 10.01 -16.19
N ILE A 83 -15.03 9.72 -17.49
CA ILE A 83 -16.33 9.57 -18.17
C ILE A 83 -16.98 8.23 -17.81
N ARG A 84 -16.17 7.15 -17.74
CA ARG A 84 -16.64 5.77 -17.47
C ARG A 84 -16.00 5.11 -16.27
N ASN A 85 -15.13 5.81 -15.55
CA ASN A 85 -14.35 5.25 -14.44
C ASN A 85 -13.51 4.03 -14.82
N GLU A 86 -13.01 4.00 -16.07
CA GLU A 86 -12.17 2.92 -16.62
C GLU A 86 -10.68 3.29 -16.46
N THR A 87 -9.85 2.33 -16.07
CA THR A 87 -8.40 2.50 -15.97
C THR A 87 -7.69 2.20 -17.29
N ILE A 88 -6.59 2.91 -17.54
CA ILE A 88 -5.68 2.76 -18.66
C ILE A 88 -4.31 2.48 -18.05
N ASP A 89 -3.85 1.23 -18.18
CA ASP A 89 -2.69 0.72 -17.43
C ASP A 89 -1.36 1.40 -17.77
N VAL A 90 -1.26 1.97 -18.97
CA VAL A 90 0.00 2.55 -19.47
C VAL A 90 -0.20 4.04 -19.77
N LEU A 91 0.48 4.88 -18.98
CA LEU A 91 0.51 6.35 -19.04
C LEU A 91 1.23 6.89 -20.29
N LYS A 92 0.76 6.52 -21.47
CA LYS A 92 1.25 7.07 -22.75
C LYS A 92 0.15 7.84 -23.43
N LYS A 93 0.52 9.00 -24.01
CA LYS A 93 -0.41 9.86 -24.75
C LYS A 93 -1.21 9.08 -25.79
N TYR A 94 -0.56 8.19 -26.54
CA TYR A 94 -1.22 7.36 -27.56
C TYR A 94 -2.35 6.50 -26.98
N ASN A 95 -2.13 5.85 -25.82
CA ASN A 95 -3.13 4.97 -25.20
C ASN A 95 -4.33 5.78 -24.70
N ILE A 96 -4.06 6.90 -24.03
CA ILE A 96 -5.09 7.82 -23.53
C ILE A 96 -5.90 8.40 -24.69
N LYS A 97 -5.22 8.88 -25.73
CA LYS A 97 -5.85 9.46 -26.92
C LYS A 97 -6.72 8.43 -27.64
N ARG A 98 -6.19 7.22 -27.90
CA ARG A 98 -6.94 6.13 -28.55
C ARG A 98 -8.18 5.75 -27.75
N HIS A 99 -8.06 5.66 -26.42
CA HIS A 99 -9.19 5.40 -25.54
C HIS A 99 -10.27 6.47 -25.70
N TYR A 100 -9.90 7.75 -25.62
CA TYR A 100 -10.84 8.85 -25.79
C TYR A 100 -11.50 8.85 -27.17
N GLU A 101 -10.70 8.69 -28.23
CA GLU A 101 -11.17 8.75 -29.61
C GLU A 101 -12.17 7.63 -29.95
N SER A 102 -11.87 6.41 -29.53
CA SER A 102 -12.71 5.24 -29.80
C SER A 102 -13.99 5.19 -28.96
N LYS A 103 -13.97 5.73 -27.74
CA LYS A 103 -15.05 5.53 -26.76
C LYS A 103 -15.90 6.77 -26.48
N HIS A 104 -15.31 7.96 -26.58
CA HIS A 104 -15.91 9.18 -26.03
C HIS A 104 -16.01 10.34 -27.03
N LEU A 105 -15.25 10.31 -28.13
CA LEU A 105 -15.16 11.43 -29.06
C LEU A 105 -16.53 11.91 -29.58
N GLN A 106 -17.39 10.99 -30.00
CA GLN A 106 -18.71 11.34 -30.54
C GLN A 106 -19.56 12.15 -29.53
N ASN A 107 -19.47 11.80 -28.24
CA ASN A 107 -20.33 12.38 -27.21
C ASN A 107 -19.71 13.61 -26.53
N TYR A 108 -18.38 13.73 -26.55
CA TYR A 108 -17.62 14.71 -25.79
C TYR A 108 -16.79 15.69 -26.65
N SER A 109 -16.81 15.55 -27.98
CA SER A 109 -16.22 16.53 -28.91
C SER A 109 -16.92 17.89 -28.86
N LYS A 110 -18.22 17.91 -28.54
CA LYS A 110 -19.04 19.13 -28.42
C LYS A 110 -18.55 20.10 -27.35
N TYR A 111 -17.83 19.61 -26.34
CA TYR A 111 -17.29 20.45 -25.27
C TYR A 111 -15.94 21.04 -25.70
N THR A 112 -15.88 22.37 -25.82
CA THR A 112 -14.67 23.12 -26.17
C THR A 112 -14.43 24.26 -25.18
N GLY A 113 -13.19 24.77 -25.14
CA GLY A 113 -12.84 25.94 -24.29
C GLY A 113 -13.17 25.77 -22.80
N SER A 114 -13.81 26.80 -22.22
CA SER A 114 -14.24 26.80 -20.81
C SER A 114 -15.19 25.66 -20.48
N LEU A 115 -16.16 25.40 -21.37
CA LEU A 115 -17.19 24.39 -21.14
C LEU A 115 -16.60 22.98 -20.97
N ARG A 116 -15.48 22.70 -21.66
CA ARG A 116 -14.74 21.43 -21.50
C ARG A 116 -14.12 21.31 -20.11
N THR A 117 -13.56 22.41 -19.60
CA THR A 117 -12.95 22.48 -18.27
C THR A 117 -14.00 22.34 -17.17
N GLU A 118 -15.13 23.01 -17.33
CA GLU A 118 -16.27 22.88 -16.40
C GLU A 118 -16.81 21.45 -16.36
N GLN A 119 -16.98 20.80 -17.52
CA GLN A 119 -17.41 19.41 -17.60
C GLN A 119 -16.40 18.47 -16.94
N PHE A 120 -15.09 18.71 -17.13
CA PHE A 120 -14.04 17.93 -16.49
C PHE A 120 -14.11 18.06 -14.96
N GLU A 121 -14.22 19.28 -14.45
CA GLU A 121 -14.31 19.52 -13.01
C GLU A 121 -15.61 18.96 -12.41
N ALA A 122 -16.72 18.99 -13.16
CA ALA A 122 -17.97 18.34 -12.75
C ALA A 122 -17.81 16.82 -12.60
N LEU A 123 -17.21 16.15 -13.61
CA LEU A 123 -16.93 14.70 -13.55
C LEU A 123 -15.97 14.36 -12.41
N LYS A 124 -14.92 15.17 -12.22
CA LYS A 124 -13.95 14.99 -11.13
C LYS A 124 -14.60 15.15 -9.75
N ARG A 125 -15.48 16.14 -9.56
CA ARG A 125 -16.26 16.29 -8.33
C ARG A 125 -17.20 15.11 -8.10
N GLY A 126 -17.87 14.63 -9.14
CA GLY A 126 -18.72 13.43 -9.09
C GLY A 126 -17.95 12.20 -8.61
N LEU A 127 -16.77 11.95 -9.21
CA LEU A 127 -15.90 10.85 -8.80
C LEU A 127 -15.45 10.97 -7.33
N LYS A 128 -15.01 12.15 -6.91
CA LYS A 128 -14.62 12.40 -5.51
C LYS A 128 -15.76 12.16 -4.54
N SER A 129 -16.97 12.60 -4.89
CA SER A 129 -18.17 12.37 -4.08
C SER A 129 -18.44 10.86 -3.92
N GLN A 130 -18.40 10.10 -5.03
CA GLN A 130 -18.55 8.64 -4.98
C GLN A 130 -17.48 7.99 -4.11
N GLN A 131 -16.20 8.35 -4.29
CA GLN A 131 -15.10 7.84 -3.47
C GLN A 131 -15.27 8.17 -1.98
N SER A 132 -15.80 9.36 -1.66
CA SER A 132 -16.03 9.77 -0.28
C SER A 132 -17.08 8.93 0.44
N LEU A 133 -18.12 8.46 -0.28
CA LEU A 133 -19.12 7.56 0.28
C LEU A 133 -18.53 6.19 0.64
N PHE A 134 -17.71 5.61 -0.25
CA PHE A 134 -17.01 4.36 0.03
C PHE A 134 -16.01 4.50 1.17
N THR A 135 -15.27 5.61 1.20
CA THR A 135 -14.31 5.89 2.28
C THR A 135 -15.04 6.01 3.61
N LYS A 136 -16.16 6.74 3.67
CA LYS A 136 -16.98 6.88 4.88
C LYS A 136 -17.49 5.53 5.38
N ALA A 137 -18.09 4.72 4.50
CA ALA A 137 -18.56 3.38 4.85
C ALA A 137 -17.41 2.49 5.38
N ASN A 138 -16.22 2.56 4.75
CA ASN A 138 -15.06 1.83 5.21
C ASN A 138 -14.58 2.31 6.60
N THR A 139 -14.54 3.62 6.85
CA THR A 139 -14.14 4.15 8.16
C THR A 139 -15.12 3.78 9.28
N GLU A 140 -16.42 3.71 9.01
CA GLU A 140 -17.43 3.26 9.96
C GLU A 140 -17.25 1.77 10.28
N GLN A 141 -17.02 0.93 9.27
CA GLN A 141 -16.75 -0.49 9.44
C GLN A 141 -15.44 -0.77 10.20
N GLU A 142 -14.39 0.00 9.91
CA GLU A 142 -13.14 -0.06 10.67
C GLU A 142 -13.34 0.35 12.12
N SER A 143 -14.13 1.39 12.38
CA SER A 143 -14.46 1.83 13.74
C SER A 143 -15.21 0.74 14.52
N ALA A 144 -16.23 0.12 13.91
CA ALA A 144 -16.96 -0.99 14.49
C ALA A 144 -16.06 -2.19 14.78
N THR A 145 -15.13 -2.49 13.87
CA THR A 145 -14.14 -3.56 14.04
C THR A 145 -13.21 -3.26 15.21
N ARG A 146 -12.64 -2.04 15.31
CA ARG A 146 -11.81 -1.62 16.44
C ARG A 146 -12.57 -1.70 17.77
N ALA A 147 -13.82 -1.24 17.79
CA ALA A 147 -14.67 -1.36 18.98
C ALA A 147 -14.85 -2.82 19.40
N SER A 148 -15.08 -3.74 18.45
CA SER A 148 -15.22 -5.17 18.76
C SER A 148 -13.96 -5.76 19.40
N PHE A 149 -12.76 -5.41 18.91
CA PHE A 149 -11.49 -5.82 19.52
C PHE A 149 -11.31 -5.26 20.92
N ARG A 150 -11.71 -4.00 21.15
CA ARG A 150 -11.64 -3.37 22.48
C ARG A 150 -12.55 -4.08 23.47
N VAL A 151 -13.80 -4.37 23.10
CA VAL A 151 -14.72 -5.11 23.96
C VAL A 151 -14.20 -6.52 24.23
N ALA A 152 -13.71 -7.23 23.21
CA ALA A 152 -13.14 -8.56 23.37
C ALA A 152 -11.94 -8.59 24.34
N LEU A 153 -11.04 -7.62 24.23
CA LEU A 153 -9.92 -7.45 25.15
C LEU A 153 -10.39 -7.21 26.59
N GLU A 154 -11.40 -6.36 26.77
CA GLU A 154 -11.95 -6.03 28.09
C GLU A 154 -12.67 -7.21 28.77
N ILE A 155 -13.28 -8.09 27.98
CA ILE A 155 -13.84 -9.37 28.46
C ILE A 155 -12.71 -10.32 28.87
N ALA A 156 -11.70 -10.49 28.01
CA ALA A 156 -10.57 -11.39 28.25
C ALA A 156 -9.77 -11.01 29.50
N LYS A 157 -9.46 -9.71 29.68
CA LYS A 157 -8.76 -9.21 30.87
C LYS A 157 -9.47 -9.52 32.18
N ARG A 158 -10.81 -9.58 32.17
CA ARG A 158 -11.63 -9.85 33.35
C ARG A 158 -11.92 -11.34 33.54
N GLY A 159 -11.45 -12.20 32.64
CA GLY A 159 -11.71 -13.64 32.68
C GLY A 159 -13.20 -14.00 32.62
N LYS A 160 -14.04 -13.13 32.05
CA LYS A 160 -15.49 -13.34 32.01
C LYS A 160 -15.87 -14.32 30.90
N PRO A 161 -16.85 -15.21 31.13
CA PRO A 161 -17.32 -16.12 30.10
C PRO A 161 -17.94 -15.31 28.95
N PHE A 162 -17.79 -15.82 27.73
CA PHE A 162 -18.31 -15.12 26.55
C PHE A 162 -19.84 -14.98 26.57
N THR A 163 -20.57 -15.66 27.44
CA THR A 163 -22.03 -15.56 27.60
C THR A 163 -22.51 -14.18 28.05
N ASP A 164 -21.67 -13.38 28.70
CA ASP A 164 -22.04 -12.03 29.17
C ASP A 164 -22.04 -10.98 28.03
N ARG A 165 -21.61 -11.36 26.81
CA ARG A 165 -21.42 -10.43 25.68
C ARG A 165 -22.75 -9.96 25.05
N GLU A 166 -23.77 -10.82 25.01
CA GLU A 166 -25.10 -10.45 24.52
C GLU A 166 -25.70 -9.36 25.41
N MET A 167 -25.59 -9.53 26.74
CA MET A 167 -25.96 -8.51 27.72
C MET A 167 -25.18 -7.21 27.50
N ILE A 168 -23.86 -7.27 27.27
CA ILE A 168 -23.07 -6.06 26.95
C ILE A 168 -23.60 -5.36 25.70
N LYS A 169 -23.95 -6.11 24.64
CA LYS A 169 -24.48 -5.53 23.40
C LYS A 169 -25.86 -4.90 23.63
N GLU A 170 -26.73 -5.57 24.38
CA GLU A 170 -28.06 -5.05 24.74
C GLU A 170 -27.96 -3.77 25.58
N CYS A 171 -27.08 -3.75 26.59
CA CYS A 171 -26.82 -2.55 27.40
C CYS A 171 -26.31 -1.38 26.53
N LEU A 172 -25.38 -1.64 25.61
CA LEU A 172 -24.86 -0.61 24.71
C LEU A 172 -25.95 -0.02 23.79
N ILE A 173 -26.86 -0.86 23.30
CA ILE A 173 -27.98 -0.41 22.45
C ILE A 173 -28.99 0.40 23.27
N ALA A 174 -29.38 -0.09 24.46
CA ALA A 174 -30.33 0.62 25.33
C ALA A 174 -29.82 2.02 25.71
N VAL A 175 -28.53 2.14 26.05
CA VAL A 175 -27.91 3.45 26.33
C VAL A 175 -27.88 4.34 25.09
N ALA A 176 -27.58 3.77 23.91
CA ALA A 176 -27.54 4.53 22.67
C ALA A 176 -28.92 5.05 22.26
N GLU A 177 -29.99 4.29 22.50
CA GLU A 177 -31.37 4.68 22.20
C GLU A 177 -31.82 5.90 23.03
N GLU A 178 -31.38 6.00 24.28
CA GLU A 178 -31.69 7.14 25.16
C GLU A 178 -30.81 8.37 24.90
N ILE A 179 -29.49 8.18 24.71
CA ILE A 179 -28.53 9.30 24.65
C ILE A 179 -28.33 9.83 23.22
N CYS A 180 -28.33 8.94 22.22
CA CYS A 180 -27.99 9.29 20.84
C CYS A 180 -28.72 8.40 19.82
N PRO A 181 -30.06 8.51 19.73
CA PRO A 181 -30.89 7.66 18.88
C PRO A 181 -30.46 7.71 17.40
N GLU A 182 -29.89 8.82 16.95
CA GLU A 182 -29.38 9.00 15.59
C GLU A 182 -28.16 8.12 15.25
N LYS A 183 -27.47 7.58 16.27
CA LYS A 183 -26.26 6.76 16.12
C LYS A 183 -26.44 5.30 16.50
N VAL A 184 -27.64 4.87 16.91
CA VAL A 184 -27.93 3.48 17.34
C VAL A 184 -27.48 2.44 16.32
N ASN A 185 -27.62 2.72 15.02
CA ASN A 185 -27.19 1.80 13.96
C ASN A 185 -25.67 1.52 13.97
N LEU A 186 -24.84 2.46 14.45
CA LEU A 186 -23.40 2.26 14.61
C LEU A 186 -23.07 1.28 15.74
N PHE A 187 -23.90 1.23 16.80
CA PHE A 187 -23.74 0.26 17.87
C PHE A 187 -24.23 -1.13 17.45
N LYS A 188 -25.32 -1.19 16.67
CA LYS A 188 -25.86 -2.45 16.13
C LYS A 188 -24.88 -3.14 15.18
N SER A 189 -24.12 -2.37 14.39
CA SER A 189 -23.11 -2.89 13.44
C SER A 189 -21.88 -3.51 14.11
N VAL A 190 -21.63 -3.23 15.39
CA VAL A 190 -20.54 -3.87 16.14
C VAL A 190 -20.85 -5.36 16.32
N SER A 191 -19.98 -6.21 15.76
CA SER A 191 -20.12 -7.66 15.83
C SER A 191 -19.53 -8.19 17.14
N LEU A 192 -20.39 -8.70 18.03
CA LEU A 192 -20.03 -9.26 19.34
C LEU A 192 -20.55 -10.68 19.53
N SER A 193 -20.65 -11.49 18.47
CA SER A 193 -21.01 -12.90 18.60
C SER A 193 -19.92 -13.71 19.30
N ALA A 194 -20.26 -14.89 19.85
CA ALA A 194 -19.33 -15.77 20.58
C ALA A 194 -18.04 -15.99 19.81
N ASN A 195 -18.23 -16.42 18.56
CA ASN A 195 -17.16 -16.79 17.66
C ASN A 195 -16.33 -15.56 17.29
N THR A 196 -16.95 -14.40 17.16
CA THR A 196 -16.23 -13.15 16.90
C THR A 196 -15.36 -12.80 18.09
N VAL A 197 -15.90 -12.74 19.30
CA VAL A 197 -15.13 -12.37 20.50
C VAL A 197 -13.98 -13.36 20.73
N ALA A 198 -14.25 -14.67 20.68
CA ALA A 198 -13.22 -15.69 20.84
C ALA A 198 -12.10 -15.55 19.79
N ARG A 199 -12.47 -15.41 18.51
CA ARG A 199 -11.49 -15.19 17.43
C ARG A 199 -10.70 -13.90 17.65
N ARG A 200 -11.32 -12.82 18.09
CA ARG A 200 -10.64 -11.54 18.35
C ARG A 200 -9.65 -11.64 19.51
N VAL A 201 -9.99 -12.39 20.55
CA VAL A 201 -9.06 -12.68 21.67
C VAL A 201 -7.88 -13.50 21.17
N GLN A 202 -8.12 -14.51 20.32
CA GLN A 202 -7.06 -15.28 19.69
C GLN A 202 -6.17 -14.40 18.79
N ASP A 203 -6.76 -13.59 17.90
CA ASP A 203 -6.04 -12.64 17.04
C ASP A 203 -5.14 -11.70 17.89
N ILE A 204 -5.65 -11.22 19.05
CA ILE A 204 -4.88 -10.39 19.99
C ILE A 204 -3.71 -11.19 20.58
N ALA A 205 -3.95 -12.42 21.05
CA ALA A 205 -2.93 -13.28 21.65
C ALA A 205 -1.81 -13.64 20.65
N GLU A 206 -2.18 -13.98 19.42
CA GLU A 206 -1.23 -14.24 18.33
C GLU A 206 -0.40 -13.01 18.01
N ASN A 207 -1.02 -11.83 17.91
CA ASN A 207 -0.31 -10.57 17.68
C ASN A 207 0.66 -10.22 18.82
N ILE A 208 0.27 -10.42 20.09
CA ILE A 208 1.17 -10.23 21.24
C ILE A 208 2.34 -11.22 21.14
N SER A 209 2.07 -12.48 20.83
CA SER A 209 3.10 -13.53 20.71
C SER A 209 4.11 -13.22 19.60
N SER A 210 3.63 -12.75 18.44
CA SER A 210 4.50 -12.31 17.34
C SER A 210 5.38 -11.15 17.77
N GLN A 211 4.80 -10.11 18.40
CA GLN A 211 5.57 -8.96 18.86
C GLN A 211 6.61 -9.32 19.92
N LEU A 212 6.31 -10.29 20.78
CA LEU A 212 7.28 -10.81 21.74
C LEU A 212 8.39 -11.58 21.02
N SER A 213 8.06 -12.46 20.09
CA SER A 213 9.05 -13.20 19.29
C SER A 213 10.00 -12.26 18.53
N ASP A 214 9.47 -11.22 17.90
CA ASP A 214 10.26 -10.25 17.12
C ASP A 214 11.23 -9.47 18.02
N LYS A 215 10.83 -9.14 19.25
CA LYS A 215 11.68 -8.45 20.23
C LYS A 215 12.68 -9.39 20.89
N ASN A 216 12.30 -10.64 21.12
CA ASN A 216 13.12 -11.65 21.78
C ASN A 216 14.27 -12.18 20.92
N GLY A 217 14.26 -11.96 19.60
CA GLY A 217 15.41 -12.26 18.73
C GLY A 217 16.71 -11.54 19.10
N HIS A 218 16.66 -10.56 20.01
CA HIS A 218 17.79 -9.77 20.49
C HIS A 218 18.18 -10.00 21.95
N HIS A 219 17.52 -10.92 22.67
CA HIS A 219 17.77 -11.16 24.09
C HIS A 219 18.45 -12.52 24.32
N GLU A 220 19.63 -12.51 24.93
CA GLU A 220 20.43 -13.72 25.22
C GLU A 220 19.93 -14.49 26.45
N TRP A 221 19.17 -13.83 27.33
CA TRP A 221 18.72 -14.39 28.61
C TRP A 221 17.28 -13.98 28.95
N PHE A 222 16.51 -14.90 29.53
CA PHE A 222 15.18 -14.65 30.10
C PHE A 222 15.01 -15.43 31.40
N SER A 223 14.20 -14.90 32.32
CA SER A 223 13.79 -15.58 33.55
C SER A 223 12.27 -15.78 33.53
N LEU A 224 11.82 -17.01 33.77
CA LEU A 224 10.40 -17.36 33.88
C LEU A 224 10.08 -17.65 35.35
N ALA A 225 9.08 -16.97 35.91
CA ALA A 225 8.51 -17.30 37.21
C ALA A 225 7.24 -18.13 36.99
N LEU A 226 7.18 -19.32 37.59
CA LEU A 226 6.00 -20.19 37.59
C LEU A 226 5.36 -20.10 38.97
N ASP A 227 4.08 -19.73 39.02
CA ASP A 227 3.28 -19.70 40.24
C ASP A 227 2.33 -20.90 40.22
N GLU A 228 2.49 -21.80 41.18
CA GLU A 228 1.67 -23.01 41.30
C GLU A 228 0.43 -22.70 42.14
N SER A 229 -0.73 -22.66 41.50
CA SER A 229 -2.01 -22.53 42.19
C SER A 229 -2.50 -23.90 42.65
N THR A 230 -2.59 -24.10 43.97
CA THR A 230 -3.23 -25.28 44.57
C THR A 230 -4.75 -25.08 44.65
N ASP A 231 -5.43 -25.08 43.50
CA ASP A 231 -6.90 -25.20 43.49
C ASP A 231 -7.30 -26.68 43.51
N VAL A 232 -7.59 -27.19 44.70
CA VAL A 232 -8.07 -28.56 44.96
C VAL A 232 -9.46 -28.84 44.36
N SER A 233 -10.11 -27.86 43.72
CA SER A 233 -11.41 -27.99 43.08
C SER A 233 -11.37 -28.66 41.69
N GLN A 234 -10.18 -28.96 41.15
CA GLN A 234 -9.98 -29.44 39.76
C GLN A 234 -9.61 -30.94 39.66
N ILE A 235 -9.88 -31.78 40.69
CA ILE A 235 -9.60 -33.24 40.65
C ILE A 235 -10.85 -34.07 40.26
N LEU A 236 -11.86 -33.48 39.61
CA LEU A 236 -12.97 -34.26 39.05
C LEU A 236 -13.27 -33.85 37.61
N LEU A 237 -12.44 -34.30 36.68
CA LEU A 237 -12.89 -34.84 35.39
C LEU A 237 -11.74 -35.54 34.63
N ARG A 238 -11.95 -36.85 34.44
CA ARG A 238 -11.34 -37.81 33.49
C ARG A 238 -10.08 -38.58 33.93
N CYS A 239 -10.33 -39.79 34.44
CA CYS A 239 -9.79 -41.00 33.79
C CYS A 239 -10.54 -41.25 32.48
#